data_AF-A0A7C5IHH1-F1
#
_entry.id   AF-A0A7C5IHH1-F1
#
_cell.length_a   1.000
_cell.length_b   1.000
_cell.length_c   1.000
_cell.angle_alpha   90.00
_cell.angle_beta   90.00
_cell.angle_gamma   90.00
#
_symmetry.space_group_name_H-M   'P 1'
#
loop_
_entity.id
_entity.type
_entity.pdbx_description
1 polymer ?
#
loop_
_entity_poly.entity_id
_entity_poly.type
_entity_poly.pdbx_seq_one_letter_code
_entity_poly.pdbx_strand_id
1 'polypeptide(L)'
;MMPDRVPVSLYKINPFERDSFWAQHKSFEKLLEVARQYQDTFHIWRPKTGFFFSAPESVETKIEEFQDTPLSKTMKISVNTSKGPLSRIARTSTTSVHLWIQKPWIENERDILKFLELPYTPFKPDLSDYFKICEELGDKGVCVIALPDPLAVIYELFALGDMPQFILSMPRHIYQLLEKMQERLINLYRYISISVAQAIIRIRGAEYAVPPQLPPEYFPDIKGVFA
;
A
#
# COMPACT_ATOMS: atom_id res chain seq x y z
N MET A 1 10.15 -15.02 29.14
CA MET A 1 11.56 -15.12 28.71
C MET A 1 12.08 -13.71 28.53
N MET A 2 13.20 -13.35 29.15
CA MET A 2 13.87 -12.08 28.84
C MET A 2 14.65 -12.24 27.54
N PRO A 3 14.61 -11.26 26.63
CA PRO A 3 15.45 -11.30 25.43
C PRO A 3 16.93 -11.21 25.82
N ASP A 4 17.79 -11.87 25.05
CA ASP A 4 19.24 -11.90 25.19
C ASP A 4 19.90 -10.56 24.83
N ARG A 5 19.27 -9.79 23.94
CA ARG A 5 19.65 -8.41 23.60
C ARG A 5 18.45 -7.59 23.10
N VAL A 6 18.65 -6.28 22.97
CA VAL A 6 17.68 -5.40 22.31
C VAL A 6 17.73 -5.65 20.79
N PRO A 7 16.59 -5.91 20.12
CA PRO A 7 16.59 -6.10 18.69
C PRO A 7 16.82 -4.77 17.95
N VAL A 8 17.61 -4.81 16.88
CA VAL A 8 17.95 -3.65 16.05
C VAL A 8 17.61 -3.95 14.60
N SER A 9 16.80 -3.08 13.98
CA SER A 9 16.37 -3.23 12.59
C SER A 9 16.53 -1.94 11.81
N LEU A 10 17.09 -1.99 10.60
CA LEU A 10 17.04 -0.88 9.67
C LEU A 10 15.68 -0.90 8.98
N TYR A 11 14.87 0.14 9.24
CA TYR A 11 13.52 0.21 8.71
C TYR A 11 13.50 0.12 7.18
N LYS A 12 12.72 -0.85 6.65
CA LYS A 12 12.56 -1.17 5.21
C LYS A 12 13.81 -1.73 4.50
N ILE A 13 14.94 -1.92 5.17
CA ILE A 13 16.13 -2.52 4.54
C ILE A 13 16.22 -3.98 4.97
N ASN A 14 15.85 -4.88 4.06
CA ASN A 14 16.00 -6.30 4.27
C ASN A 14 17.25 -6.82 3.54
N PRO A 15 18.30 -7.25 4.25
CA PRO A 15 19.54 -7.67 3.64
C PRO A 15 19.48 -9.05 2.95
N PHE A 16 18.36 -9.75 3.08
CA PHE A 16 18.08 -11.04 2.45
C PHE A 16 17.19 -10.93 1.20
N GLU A 17 16.60 -9.76 0.93
CA GLU A 17 15.75 -9.51 -0.25
C GLU A 17 16.61 -9.09 -1.45
N ARG A 18 16.88 -10.04 -2.35
CA ARG A 18 17.80 -9.88 -3.49
C ARG A 18 17.29 -8.92 -4.57
N ASP A 19 15.98 -8.83 -4.73
CA ASP A 19 15.34 -7.99 -5.75
C ASP A 19 14.97 -6.60 -5.24
N SER A 20 15.37 -6.25 -4.02
CA SER A 20 15.12 -4.93 -3.44
C SER A 20 15.94 -3.83 -4.14
N PHE A 21 15.43 -2.61 -4.14
CA PHE A 21 16.18 -1.42 -4.60
C PHE A 21 17.56 -1.32 -3.95
N TRP A 22 17.63 -1.62 -2.65
CA TRP A 22 18.87 -1.58 -1.88
C TRP A 22 19.88 -2.62 -2.40
N ALA A 23 19.45 -3.86 -2.61
CA ALA A 23 20.31 -4.94 -3.11
C ALA A 23 20.83 -4.68 -4.53
N GLN A 24 20.07 -3.96 -5.35
CA GLN A 24 20.45 -3.61 -6.72
C GLN A 24 21.41 -2.42 -6.81
N HIS A 25 21.60 -1.66 -5.73
CA HIS A 25 22.39 -0.43 -5.75
C HIS A 25 23.70 -0.59 -4.97
N LYS A 26 24.83 -0.54 -5.67
CA LYS A 26 26.18 -0.82 -5.14
C LYS A 26 26.55 -0.03 -3.88
N SER A 27 26.04 1.20 -3.72
CA SER A 27 26.32 1.99 -2.50
C SER A 27 25.82 1.35 -1.21
N PHE A 28 24.85 0.42 -1.27
CA PHE A 28 24.31 -0.28 -0.12
C PHE A 28 25.04 -1.58 0.20
N GLU A 29 25.97 -2.05 -0.64
CA GLU A 29 26.64 -3.35 -0.50
C GLU A 29 27.22 -3.56 0.91
N LYS A 30 28.02 -2.59 1.38
CA LYS A 30 28.62 -2.62 2.72
C LYS A 30 27.57 -2.58 3.84
N LEU A 31 26.51 -1.78 3.67
CA LEU A 31 25.42 -1.71 4.65
C LEU A 31 24.70 -3.06 4.76
N LEU A 32 24.41 -3.70 3.63
CA LEU A 32 23.73 -5.00 3.58
C LEU A 32 24.62 -6.11 4.15
N GLU A 33 25.93 -6.05 3.96
CA GLU A 33 26.88 -6.98 4.59
C GLU A 33 26.82 -6.89 6.13
N VAL A 34 26.90 -5.68 6.68
CA VAL A 34 26.77 -5.45 8.12
C VAL A 34 25.38 -5.86 8.61
N ALA A 35 24.32 -5.50 7.88
CA ALA A 35 22.95 -5.86 8.25
C ALA A 35 22.72 -7.38 8.29
N ARG A 36 23.33 -8.17 7.39
CA ARG A 36 23.25 -9.64 7.48
C ARG A 36 23.82 -10.21 8.77
N GLN A 37 24.78 -9.53 9.40
CA GLN A 37 25.45 -10.00 10.61
C GLN A 37 24.74 -9.55 11.89
N TYR A 38 24.20 -8.33 11.90
CA TYR A 38 23.75 -7.70 13.16
C TYR A 38 22.26 -7.37 13.21
N GLN A 39 21.54 -7.42 12.09
CA GLN A 39 20.15 -6.95 12.03
C GLN A 39 19.14 -8.02 12.41
N ASP A 40 18.20 -7.65 13.29
CA ASP A 40 16.94 -8.35 13.48
C ASP A 40 15.96 -7.96 12.36
N THR A 41 15.77 -8.85 11.41
CA THR A 41 15.12 -8.50 10.14
C THR A 41 13.60 -8.68 10.20
N PHE A 42 12.88 -7.64 9.80
CA PHE A 42 11.47 -7.76 9.43
C PHE A 42 11.36 -7.92 7.91
N HIS A 43 10.90 -9.07 7.44
CA HIS A 43 10.50 -9.21 6.04
C HIS A 43 9.07 -8.71 5.88
N ILE A 44 8.91 -7.52 5.28
CA ILE A 44 7.61 -6.91 5.06
C ILE A 44 7.01 -7.48 3.76
N TRP A 45 6.13 -8.46 3.91
CA TRP A 45 5.40 -9.05 2.80
C TRP A 45 4.07 -8.33 2.59
N ARG A 46 3.67 -8.15 1.32
CA ARG A 46 2.38 -7.55 0.94
C ARG A 46 1.67 -8.50 -0.02
N PRO A 47 0.41 -8.88 0.24
CA PRO A 47 -0.36 -9.68 -0.70
C PRO A 47 -0.55 -8.92 -2.00
N LYS A 48 -0.51 -9.64 -3.12
CA LYS A 48 -1.03 -9.13 -4.40
C LYS A 48 -2.55 -9.11 -4.28
N THR A 49 -3.19 -7.95 -4.34
CA THR A 49 -4.62 -7.81 -4.00
C THR A 49 -5.54 -7.49 -5.18
N GLY A 50 -5.07 -7.63 -6.43
CA GLY A 50 -5.83 -7.17 -7.59
C GLY A 50 -6.05 -5.66 -7.60
N PHE A 51 -6.99 -5.18 -8.43
CA PHE A 51 -7.27 -3.74 -8.57
C PHE A 51 -8.20 -3.26 -7.47
N PHE A 52 -7.70 -2.43 -6.55
CA PHE A 52 -8.43 -1.96 -5.36
C PHE A 52 -9.13 -3.10 -4.59
N PHE A 53 -8.40 -4.19 -4.32
CA PHE A 53 -8.86 -5.35 -3.54
C PHE A 53 -9.98 -6.18 -4.19
N SER A 54 -10.35 -5.86 -5.44
CA SER A 54 -11.27 -6.66 -6.23
C SER A 54 -10.55 -7.80 -6.96
N ALA A 55 -11.25 -8.91 -7.17
CA ALA A 55 -10.72 -10.01 -7.98
C ALA A 55 -10.40 -9.53 -9.41
N PRO A 56 -9.32 -10.03 -10.06
CA PRO A 56 -8.84 -9.52 -11.35
C PRO A 56 -9.91 -9.43 -12.45
N GLU A 57 -10.85 -10.36 -12.46
CA GLU A 57 -11.98 -10.41 -13.41
C GLU A 57 -13.09 -9.38 -13.13
N SER A 58 -13.06 -8.73 -11.97
CA SER A 58 -14.10 -7.77 -11.59
C SER A 58 -13.95 -6.44 -12.33
N VAL A 59 -12.70 -6.03 -12.58
CA VAL A 59 -12.40 -4.70 -13.12
C VAL A 59 -11.39 -4.86 -14.24
N GLU A 60 -11.82 -4.59 -15.47
CA GLU A 60 -10.91 -4.55 -16.61
C GLU A 60 -10.06 -3.27 -16.55
N THR A 61 -8.75 -3.46 -16.40
CA THR A 61 -7.78 -2.36 -16.39
C THR A 61 -6.91 -2.39 -17.64
N LYS A 62 -6.76 -1.23 -18.29
CA LYS A 62 -5.77 -1.03 -19.35
C LYS A 62 -4.49 -0.44 -18.75
N ILE A 63 -3.36 -1.10 -18.96
CA ILE A 63 -2.03 -0.64 -18.53
C ILE A 63 -1.21 -0.31 -19.77
N GLU A 64 -0.66 0.89 -19.81
CA GLU A 64 0.22 1.36 -20.86
C GLU A 64 1.55 1.79 -20.22
N GLU A 65 2.65 1.17 -20.63
CA GLU A 65 4.00 1.48 -20.13
C GLU A 65 4.85 2.13 -21.21
N PHE A 66 5.57 3.18 -20.84
CA PHE A 66 6.46 3.93 -21.73
C PHE A 66 7.77 4.21 -21.00
N GLN A 67 8.88 4.03 -21.70
CA GLN A 67 10.20 4.42 -21.19
C GLN A 67 10.43 5.90 -21.52
N ASP A 68 10.52 6.77 -20.52
CA ASP A 68 10.80 8.20 -20.77
C ASP A 68 12.30 8.44 -20.98
N THR A 69 13.12 7.73 -20.18
CA THR A 69 14.59 7.83 -20.19
C THR A 69 15.19 6.45 -19.90
N PRO A 70 16.51 6.26 -20.07
CA PRO A 70 17.17 5.02 -19.63
C PRO A 70 16.94 4.67 -18.15
N LEU A 71 16.61 5.66 -17.32
CA LEU A 71 16.46 5.51 -15.87
C LEU A 71 15.02 5.64 -15.38
N SER A 72 14.03 5.87 -16.26
CA SER A 72 12.65 6.10 -15.84
C SER A 72 11.61 5.48 -16.76
N LYS A 73 10.52 5.01 -16.16
CA LYS A 73 9.35 4.48 -16.85
C LYS A 73 8.10 5.16 -16.33
N THR A 74 7.21 5.52 -17.24
CA THR A 74 5.87 5.99 -16.94
C THR A 74 4.87 4.89 -17.21
N MET A 75 3.97 4.67 -16.26
CA MET A 75 2.85 3.75 -16.35
C MET A 75 1.56 4.57 -16.28
N LYS A 76 0.70 4.35 -17.27
CA LYS A 76 -0.68 4.84 -17.26
C LYS A 76 -1.61 3.67 -17.05
N ILE A 77 -2.40 3.72 -15.99
CA ILE A 77 -3.46 2.74 -15.72
C ILE A 77 -4.79 3.44 -15.97
N SER A 78 -5.68 2.82 -16.72
CA SER A 78 -7.03 3.33 -16.99
C SER A 78 -8.09 2.24 -16.78
N VAL A 79 -9.28 2.66 -16.35
CA VAL A 79 -10.43 1.79 -16.12
C VAL A 79 -11.70 2.50 -16.59
N ASN A 80 -12.61 1.78 -17.21
CA ASN A 80 -13.92 2.29 -17.57
C ASN A 80 -14.91 2.08 -16.41
N THR A 81 -15.71 3.10 -16.12
CA THR A 81 -16.84 3.03 -15.19
C THR A 81 -18.11 3.45 -15.92
N SER A 82 -19.29 3.16 -15.35
CA SER A 82 -20.56 3.62 -15.93
C SER A 82 -20.68 5.15 -16.00
N LYS A 83 -19.98 5.89 -15.14
CA LYS A 83 -19.84 7.36 -15.16
C LYS A 83 -18.66 7.88 -16.01
N GLY A 84 -18.02 7.01 -16.79
CA GLY A 84 -16.91 7.34 -17.66
C GLY A 84 -15.54 6.87 -17.14
N PRO A 85 -14.45 7.15 -17.87
CA PRO A 85 -13.14 6.59 -17.55
C PRO A 85 -12.50 7.27 -16.33
N LEU A 86 -11.71 6.48 -15.61
CA LEU A 86 -10.74 6.90 -14.61
C LEU A 86 -9.34 6.48 -15.03
N SER A 87 -8.34 7.27 -14.67
CA SER A 87 -6.95 6.95 -15.02
C SER A 87 -5.97 7.53 -14.01
N ARG A 88 -4.85 6.85 -13.80
CA ARG A 88 -3.69 7.35 -13.07
C ARG A 88 -2.46 7.28 -13.95
N ILE A 89 -1.58 8.27 -13.82
CA ILE A 89 -0.27 8.28 -14.46
C ILE A 89 0.78 8.37 -13.35
N ALA A 90 1.69 7.42 -13.33
CA ALA A 90 2.76 7.36 -12.35
C ALA A 90 4.09 7.04 -13.01
N ARG A 91 5.16 7.63 -12.51
CA ARG A 91 6.53 7.48 -12.99
C ARG A 91 7.39 6.79 -11.94
N THR A 92 8.20 5.84 -12.37
CA THR A 92 9.21 5.16 -11.55
C THR A 92 10.60 5.49 -12.06
N SER A 93 11.61 5.31 -11.21
CA SER A 93 13.01 5.46 -11.61
C SER A 93 13.88 4.38 -10.97
N THR A 94 14.95 3.99 -11.66
CA THR A 94 15.95 3.05 -11.12
C THR A 94 16.84 3.67 -10.04
N THR A 95 16.77 4.99 -9.84
CA THR A 95 17.57 5.71 -8.83
C THR A 95 16.78 6.05 -7.57
N SER A 96 15.48 5.71 -7.51
CA SER A 96 14.61 6.05 -6.39
C SER A 96 13.53 4.99 -6.16
N VAL A 97 13.24 4.71 -4.89
CA VAL A 97 12.11 3.83 -4.49
C VAL A 97 10.74 4.52 -4.63
N HIS A 98 10.71 5.81 -4.95
CA HIS A 98 9.47 6.58 -5.01
C HIS A 98 8.71 6.35 -6.31
N LEU A 99 7.39 6.17 -6.16
CA LEU A 99 6.43 6.24 -7.26
C LEU A 99 5.92 7.69 -7.36
N TRP A 100 6.28 8.37 -8.44
CA TRP A 100 5.94 9.77 -8.67
C TRP A 100 4.57 9.87 -9.36
N ILE A 101 3.59 10.45 -8.69
CA ILE A 101 2.23 10.55 -9.24
C ILE A 101 2.15 11.82 -10.09
N GLN A 102 2.05 11.63 -11.41
CA GLN A 102 1.91 12.73 -12.37
C GLN A 102 0.44 13.10 -12.59
N LYS A 103 -0.45 12.11 -12.52
CA LYS A 103 -1.91 12.29 -12.52
C LYS A 103 -2.52 11.35 -11.48
N PRO A 104 -3.23 11.86 -10.45
CA PRO A 104 -3.89 11.02 -9.44
C PRO A 104 -5.15 10.35 -10.01
N TRP A 105 -5.78 9.47 -9.22
CA TRP A 105 -7.07 8.87 -9.60
C TRP A 105 -8.22 9.85 -9.49
N ILE A 106 -8.14 10.74 -8.49
CA ILE A 106 -9.19 11.71 -8.16
C ILE A 106 -8.60 13.12 -8.24
N GLU A 107 -9.11 13.93 -9.18
CA GLU A 107 -8.77 15.35 -9.32
C GLU A 107 -9.96 16.24 -8.94
N ASN A 108 -11.17 15.68 -8.88
CA ASN A 108 -12.42 16.40 -8.62
C ASN A 108 -13.52 15.44 -8.14
N GLU A 109 -14.65 16.00 -7.73
CA GLU A 109 -15.82 15.24 -7.24
C GLU A 109 -16.34 14.20 -8.24
N ARG A 110 -16.33 14.49 -9.56
CA ARG A 110 -16.82 13.55 -10.57
C ARG A 110 -15.98 12.27 -10.59
N ASP A 111 -14.69 12.38 -10.31
CA ASP A 111 -13.80 11.22 -10.26
C ASP A 111 -14.05 10.37 -9.00
N ILE A 112 -14.44 10.99 -7.88
CA ILE A 112 -14.92 10.25 -6.69
C ILE A 112 -16.15 9.42 -7.07
N LEU A 113 -17.13 10.04 -7.73
CA LEU A 113 -18.37 9.36 -8.11
C LEU A 113 -18.12 8.19 -9.09
N LYS A 114 -17.18 8.34 -10.03
CA LYS A 114 -16.75 7.22 -10.89
C LYS A 114 -16.11 6.10 -10.07
N PHE A 115 -15.25 6.44 -9.11
CA PHE A 115 -14.53 5.45 -8.30
C PHE A 115 -15.50 4.64 -7.43
N LEU A 116 -16.51 5.30 -6.86
CA LEU A 116 -17.58 4.65 -6.09
C LEU A 116 -18.41 3.66 -6.92
N GLU A 117 -18.42 3.76 -8.25
CA GLU A 117 -19.09 2.79 -9.13
C GLU A 117 -18.23 1.58 -9.48
N LEU A 118 -16.95 1.54 -9.09
CA LEU A 118 -16.10 0.39 -9.40
C LEU A 118 -16.71 -0.90 -8.84
N PRO A 119 -16.88 -1.94 -9.67
CA PRO A 119 -17.38 -3.22 -9.23
C PRO A 119 -16.42 -3.87 -8.24
N TYR A 120 -16.97 -4.75 -7.42
CA TYR A 120 -16.24 -5.43 -6.36
C TYR A 120 -16.66 -6.90 -6.27
N THR A 121 -15.67 -7.78 -6.42
CA THR A 121 -15.77 -9.18 -6.01
C THR A 121 -14.65 -9.41 -4.99
N PRO A 122 -14.95 -9.99 -3.81
CA PRO A 122 -13.94 -10.29 -2.81
C PRO A 122 -12.78 -11.11 -3.38
N PHE A 123 -11.55 -10.58 -3.25
CA PHE A 123 -10.36 -11.27 -3.72
C PHE A 123 -9.67 -12.05 -2.60
N LYS A 124 -9.23 -13.27 -2.94
CA LYS A 124 -8.43 -14.14 -2.07
C LYS A 124 -7.02 -14.24 -2.65
N PRO A 125 -6.04 -13.47 -2.13
CA PRO A 125 -4.68 -13.53 -2.64
C PRO A 125 -4.06 -14.92 -2.43
N ASP A 126 -3.18 -15.31 -3.35
CA ASP A 126 -2.29 -16.44 -3.15
C ASP A 126 -1.25 -16.10 -2.07
N LEU A 127 -1.11 -16.98 -1.08
CA LEU A 127 -0.21 -16.83 0.06
C LEU A 127 1.04 -17.72 -0.06
N SER A 128 1.18 -18.49 -1.14
CA SER A 128 2.29 -19.44 -1.33
C SER A 128 3.67 -18.74 -1.20
N ASP A 129 3.78 -17.54 -1.76
CA ASP A 129 4.98 -16.72 -1.69
C ASP A 129 5.30 -16.27 -0.25
N TYR A 130 4.28 -15.93 0.54
CA TYR A 130 4.45 -15.58 1.96
C TYR A 130 5.08 -16.76 2.73
N PHE A 131 4.51 -17.95 2.62
CA PHE A 131 5.02 -19.12 3.34
C PHE A 131 6.44 -19.49 2.92
N LYS A 132 6.72 -19.46 1.62
CA LYS A 132 8.07 -19.68 1.07
C LYS A 132 9.07 -18.68 1.66
N ILE A 133 8.74 -17.39 1.68
CA ILE A 133 9.61 -16.35 2.23
C ILE A 133 9.89 -16.60 3.72
N CYS A 134 8.89 -17.02 4.49
CA CYS A 134 9.09 -17.29 5.92
C CYS A 134 9.97 -18.50 6.18
N GLU A 135 9.83 -19.54 5.37
CA GLU A 135 10.72 -20.70 5.41
C GLU A 135 12.17 -20.32 5.05
N GLU A 136 12.37 -19.56 3.97
CA GLU A 136 13.70 -19.11 3.53
C GLU A 136 14.37 -18.16 4.56
N LEU A 137 13.57 -17.33 5.23
CA LEU A 137 14.04 -16.42 6.27
C LEU A 137 14.50 -17.19 7.51
N GLY A 138 13.75 -18.22 7.92
CA GLY A 138 14.05 -19.05 9.09
C GLY A 138 14.32 -18.18 10.33
N ASP A 139 15.37 -18.51 11.07
CA ASP A 139 15.73 -17.80 12.31
C ASP A 139 16.40 -16.44 12.10
N LYS A 140 16.55 -15.96 10.85
CA LYS A 140 17.22 -14.69 10.54
C LYS A 140 16.32 -13.47 10.69
N GLY A 141 15.03 -13.68 10.96
CA GLY A 141 14.07 -12.60 11.08
C GLY A 141 12.64 -13.11 11.22
N VAL A 142 11.70 -12.17 11.14
CA VAL A 142 10.26 -12.48 11.18
C VAL A 142 9.57 -11.93 9.94
N CYS A 143 8.64 -12.72 9.42
CA CYS A 143 7.72 -12.29 8.39
C CYS A 143 6.61 -11.40 8.97
N VAL A 144 6.34 -10.28 8.29
CA VAL A 144 5.27 -9.36 8.64
C VAL A 144 4.35 -9.20 7.44
N ILE A 145 3.08 -9.53 7.62
CA ILE A 145 2.03 -9.25 6.63
C ILE A 145 1.64 -7.79 6.80
N ALA A 146 1.96 -6.95 5.82
CA ALA A 146 1.59 -5.54 5.82
C ALA A 146 0.31 -5.30 5.03
N LEU A 147 -0.72 -4.81 5.72
CA LEU A 147 -2.03 -4.49 5.15
C LEU A 147 -2.36 -3.01 5.34
N PRO A 148 -2.96 -2.33 4.36
CA PRO A 148 -3.45 -0.97 4.55
C PRO A 148 -4.80 -0.97 5.28
N ASP A 149 -5.06 0.06 6.07
CA ASP A 149 -6.41 0.43 6.49
C ASP A 149 -7.14 1.21 5.36
N PRO A 150 -8.44 1.51 5.51
CA PRO A 150 -9.17 2.27 4.50
C PRO A 150 -8.58 3.66 4.24
N LEU A 151 -8.06 4.33 5.26
CA LEU A 151 -7.51 5.68 5.14
C LEU A 151 -6.24 5.70 4.28
N ALA A 152 -5.34 4.74 4.47
CA ALA A 152 -4.15 4.56 3.62
C ALA A 152 -4.53 4.42 2.15
N VAL A 153 -5.56 3.63 1.86
CA VAL A 153 -5.98 3.39 0.47
C VAL A 153 -6.55 4.65 -0.15
N ILE A 154 -7.46 5.35 0.55
CA ILE A 154 -8.09 6.54 -0.03
C ILE A 154 -7.07 7.66 -0.21
N TYR A 155 -6.11 7.79 0.69
CA TYR A 155 -5.07 8.83 0.59
C TYR A 155 -4.24 8.65 -0.68
N GLU A 156 -3.99 7.40 -1.09
CA GLU A 156 -3.29 7.08 -2.34
C GLU A 156 -4.12 7.36 -3.62
N LEU A 157 -5.39 7.77 -3.52
CA LEU A 157 -6.24 8.15 -4.67
C LEU A 157 -5.98 9.59 -5.16
N PHE A 158 -5.57 10.48 -4.27
CA PHE A 158 -5.43 11.91 -4.52
C PHE A 158 -3.98 12.29 -4.82
N ALA A 159 -3.75 13.52 -5.27
CA ALA A 159 -2.40 14.06 -5.28
C ALA A 159 -1.90 14.27 -3.84
N LEU A 160 -0.58 14.26 -3.67
CA LEU A 160 0.03 14.45 -2.36
C LEU A 160 -0.34 15.84 -1.81
N GLY A 161 -1.04 15.87 -0.68
CA GLY A 161 -1.44 17.10 0.00
C GLY A 161 -2.85 17.59 -0.30
N ASP A 162 -3.57 16.97 -1.25
CA ASP A 162 -4.94 17.40 -1.61
C ASP A 162 -6.00 16.84 -0.65
N MET A 163 -5.71 15.71 0.01
CA MET A 163 -6.68 15.01 0.86
C MET A 163 -7.36 15.93 1.90
N PRO A 164 -6.65 16.80 2.64
CA PRO A 164 -7.28 17.70 3.61
C PRO A 164 -8.31 18.65 2.97
N GLN A 165 -8.06 19.12 1.75
CA GLN A 165 -9.02 19.96 1.02
C GLN A 165 -10.31 19.19 0.72
N PHE A 166 -10.20 17.96 0.23
CA PHE A 166 -11.37 17.11 -0.08
C PHE A 166 -12.13 16.71 1.17
N ILE A 167 -11.42 16.45 2.27
CA ILE A 167 -12.03 16.19 3.58
C ILE A 167 -12.92 17.36 4.01
N LEU A 168 -12.43 18.59 3.89
CA LEU A 168 -13.16 19.79 4.33
C LEU A 168 -14.32 20.16 3.39
N SER A 169 -14.13 20.00 2.08
CA SER A 169 -15.11 20.43 1.07
C SER A 169 -16.14 19.36 0.71
N MET A 170 -15.80 18.08 0.86
CA MET A 170 -16.61 16.93 0.42
C MET A 170 -16.62 15.78 1.46
N PRO A 171 -16.87 16.04 2.76
CA PRO A 171 -16.71 15.04 3.83
C PRO A 171 -17.55 13.77 3.60
N ARG A 172 -18.81 13.93 3.15
CA ARG A 172 -19.69 12.79 2.84
C ARG A 172 -19.13 11.86 1.75
N HIS A 173 -18.53 12.44 0.71
CA HIS A 173 -17.92 11.64 -0.35
C HIS A 173 -16.66 10.91 0.13
N ILE A 174 -15.86 11.56 0.99
CA ILE A 174 -14.72 10.89 1.65
C ILE A 174 -15.18 9.75 2.55
N TYR A 175 -16.26 9.94 3.31
CA TYR A 175 -16.85 8.88 4.12
C TYR A 175 -17.33 7.70 3.27
N GLN A 176 -18.00 7.95 2.15
CA GLN A 176 -18.39 6.88 1.21
C GLN A 176 -17.19 6.11 0.65
N LEU A 177 -16.06 6.80 0.36
CA LEU A 177 -14.82 6.14 -0.05
C LEU A 177 -14.27 5.24 1.07
N LEU A 178 -14.28 5.72 2.32
CA LEU A 178 -13.87 4.94 3.48
C LEU A 178 -14.74 3.70 3.67
N GLU A 179 -16.07 3.83 3.62
CA GLU A 179 -16.99 2.71 3.77
C GLU A 179 -16.76 1.66 2.67
N LYS A 180 -16.63 2.09 1.42
CA LYS A 180 -16.34 1.18 0.31
C LYS A 180 -14.99 0.47 0.50
N MET A 181 -13.93 1.17 0.89
CA MET A 181 -12.63 0.51 1.13
C MET A 181 -12.64 -0.38 2.36
N GLN A 182 -13.39 -0.01 3.41
CA GLN A 182 -13.58 -0.83 4.61
C GLN A 182 -14.26 -2.16 4.27
N GLU A 183 -15.33 -2.13 3.48
CA GLU A 183 -16.00 -3.34 3.00
C GLU A 183 -15.01 -4.30 2.32
N ARG A 184 -14.19 -3.76 1.41
CA ARG A 184 -13.22 -4.56 0.65
C ARG A 184 -12.11 -5.13 1.52
N LEU A 185 -11.56 -4.31 2.41
CA LEU A 185 -10.46 -4.69 3.29
C LEU A 185 -10.90 -5.69 4.37
N ILE A 186 -12.13 -5.59 4.89
CA ILE A 186 -12.63 -6.58 5.87
C ILE A 186 -12.63 -7.99 5.27
N ASN A 187 -12.99 -8.16 4.00
CA ASN A 187 -12.96 -9.46 3.34
C ASN A 187 -11.53 -9.99 3.19
N LEU A 188 -10.59 -9.14 2.79
CA LEU A 188 -9.17 -9.49 2.74
C LEU A 188 -8.63 -9.89 4.12
N TYR A 189 -8.94 -9.09 5.15
CA TYR A 189 -8.46 -9.30 6.52
C TYR A 189 -9.00 -10.61 7.08
N ARG A 190 -10.29 -10.89 6.89
CA ARG A 190 -10.90 -12.16 7.27
C ARG A 190 -10.20 -13.33 6.59
N TYR A 191 -10.03 -13.27 5.27
CA TYR A 191 -9.35 -14.32 4.53
C TYR A 191 -7.92 -14.57 5.03
N ILE A 192 -7.13 -13.51 5.23
CA ILE A 192 -5.77 -13.65 5.76
C ILE A 192 -5.81 -14.25 7.17
N SER A 193 -6.65 -13.71 8.07
CA SER A 193 -6.70 -14.15 9.47
C SER A 193 -7.06 -15.63 9.66
N ILE A 194 -7.83 -16.23 8.75
CA ILE A 194 -8.16 -17.66 8.79
C ILE A 194 -7.14 -18.53 8.05
N SER A 195 -6.33 -17.94 7.16
CA SER A 195 -5.40 -18.66 6.29
C SER A 195 -3.97 -18.71 6.84
N VAL A 196 -3.64 -17.85 7.81
CA VAL A 196 -2.34 -17.85 8.47
C VAL A 196 -2.48 -18.07 9.97
N ALA A 197 -1.48 -18.71 10.58
CA ALA A 197 -1.38 -18.88 12.02
C ALA A 197 -0.03 -18.32 12.50
N GLN A 198 0.02 -17.81 13.73
CA GLN A 198 1.25 -17.26 14.34
C GLN A 198 1.92 -16.16 13.48
N ALA A 199 1.11 -15.37 12.78
CA ALA A 199 1.59 -14.30 11.90
C ALA A 199 1.62 -12.95 12.62
N ILE A 200 2.60 -12.12 12.28
CA ILE A 200 2.62 -10.70 12.64
C ILE A 200 1.90 -9.92 11.54
N ILE A 201 0.81 -9.24 11.89
CA ILE A 201 0.08 -8.37 10.97
C ILE A 201 0.38 -6.92 11.35
N ARG A 202 0.87 -6.16 10.37
CA ARG A 202 1.05 -4.71 10.48
C ARG A 202 -0.03 -4.02 9.65
N ILE A 203 -0.86 -3.23 10.33
CA ILE A 203 -1.82 -2.34 9.67
C ILE A 203 -1.17 -0.96 9.48
N ARG A 204 -1.29 -0.38 8.28
CA ARG A 204 -0.74 0.95 7.93
C ARG A 204 -1.84 1.89 7.48
N GLY A 205 -1.73 3.17 7.83
CA GLY A 205 -2.64 4.23 7.39
C GLY A 205 -2.95 5.28 8.44
N ALA A 206 -2.78 4.95 9.73
CA ALA A 206 -2.87 5.92 10.82
C ALA A 206 -1.92 7.12 10.65
N GLU A 207 -0.81 6.97 9.92
CA GLU A 207 0.11 8.05 9.57
C GLU A 207 -0.53 9.18 8.75
N TYR A 208 -1.67 8.94 8.11
CA TYR A 208 -2.42 9.94 7.35
C TYR A 208 -3.47 10.67 8.19
N ALA A 209 -3.76 10.18 9.40
CA ALA A 209 -4.71 10.79 10.33
C ALA A 209 -4.06 11.71 11.36
N VAL A 210 -2.79 12.05 11.18
CA VAL A 210 -2.00 12.86 12.13
C VAL A 210 -1.46 14.13 11.47
N PRO A 211 -0.96 15.11 12.26
CA PRO A 211 -0.33 16.29 11.71
C PRO A 211 0.87 15.95 10.80
N PRO A 212 1.08 16.74 9.72
CA PRO A 212 0.36 17.96 9.36
C PRO A 212 -0.92 17.72 8.53
N GLN A 213 -1.30 16.46 8.25
CA GLN A 213 -2.41 16.17 7.33
C GLN A 213 -3.78 16.43 7.97
N LEU A 214 -3.94 16.02 9.23
CA LEU A 214 -5.15 16.30 10.01
C LEU A 214 -4.80 16.82 11.40
N PRO A 215 -5.64 17.72 11.97
CA PRO A 215 -5.51 18.12 13.36
C PRO A 215 -5.60 16.92 14.31
N PRO A 216 -4.84 16.89 15.42
CA PRO A 216 -4.85 15.78 16.38
C PRO A 216 -6.25 15.44 16.92
N GLU A 217 -7.12 16.44 17.02
CA GLU A 217 -8.48 16.33 17.55
C GLU A 217 -9.38 15.46 16.67
N TYR A 218 -8.99 15.24 15.41
CA TYR A 218 -9.78 14.46 14.44
C TYR A 218 -9.44 12.97 14.51
N PHE A 219 -8.31 12.60 15.13
CA PHE A 219 -7.85 11.21 15.22
C PHE A 219 -8.79 10.32 16.07
N PRO A 220 -9.28 10.73 17.26
CA PRO A 220 -10.08 9.85 18.11
C PRO A 220 -11.44 9.46 17.54
N ASP A 221 -12.07 10.36 16.75
CA ASP A 221 -13.38 10.11 16.13
C ASP A 221 -13.40 10.60 14.67
N ILE A 222 -12.59 9.94 13.85
CA ILE A 222 -12.50 10.27 12.42
C ILE A 222 -13.84 10.05 11.70
N LYS A 223 -14.72 9.19 12.23
CA LYS A 223 -16.06 8.96 11.69
C LYS A 223 -16.96 10.17 11.94
N GLY A 224 -16.96 10.72 13.14
CA GLY A 224 -17.69 11.95 13.46
C GLY A 224 -17.24 13.17 12.65
N VAL A 225 -16.01 13.15 12.14
CA VAL A 225 -15.48 14.21 11.24
C VAL A 225 -16.00 14.07 9.80
N PHE A 226 -16.15 12.84 9.30
CA PHE A 226 -16.47 12.59 7.89
C PHE A 226 -17.95 12.28 7.61
N ALA A 227 -18.71 11.80 8.61
CA ALA A 227 -20.14 11.44 8.49
C ALA A 227 -21.06 12.68 8.57
#